data_AF-A0A9E5P425-F1
#
_entry.id   AF-A0A9E5P425-F1
#
_cell.length_a   1.000
_cell.length_b   1.000
_cell.length_c   1.000
_cell.angle_alpha   90.00
_cell.angle_beta   90.00
_cell.angle_gamma   90.00
#
_symmetry.space_group_name_H-M   'P 1'
#
loop_
_entity.id
_entity.type
_entity.pdbx_description
1 polymer ?
#
loop_
_entity_poly.entity_id
_entity_poly.type
_entity_poly.pdbx_seq_one_letter_code
_entity_poly.pdbx_strand_id
1 'polypeptide(L)'
;MRVLRYIRPIRLYLMILGGLCVAYGIYQKYWYSDLIGEAVKAIETNRLDEQKLEKARDSLFGSEDLILYNMGVRAYRADNLKKASEHFFNVIRKSGNPSLKQRAYYNLGNILVKLELPKKAAEMYRESLRLDPNDWECKYNLERLYVFYPMAFPDESGKASLNQQPGDDEGDKNQKGRQGADQPDI
;
A
#
# COMPACT_ATOMS: atom_id res chain seq x y z
N MET A 1 29.90 -61.96 11.46
CA MET A 1 28.87 -61.68 10.42
C MET A 1 27.44 -61.38 10.94
N ARG A 2 27.20 -61.10 12.24
CA ARG A 2 25.83 -60.80 12.75
C ARG A 2 25.41 -59.32 12.70
N VAL A 3 26.36 -58.38 12.74
CA VAL A 3 26.09 -56.93 12.76
C VAL A 3 25.51 -56.41 11.42
N LEU A 4 25.94 -56.99 10.29
CA LEU A 4 25.43 -56.66 8.96
C LEU A 4 23.93 -56.96 8.77
N ARG A 5 23.36 -57.87 9.58
CA ARG A 5 21.95 -58.28 9.50
C ARG A 5 21.00 -57.21 10.07
N TYR A 6 21.48 -56.41 11.04
CA TYR A 6 20.69 -55.35 11.68
C TYR A 6 20.84 -53.98 10.98
N ILE A 7 21.95 -53.75 10.27
CA ILE A 7 22.18 -52.49 9.56
C ILE A 7 21.29 -52.35 8.31
N ARG A 8 21.00 -53.46 7.62
CA ARG A 8 20.17 -53.46 6.41
C ARG A 8 18.73 -52.97 6.63
N PRO A 9 17.96 -53.46 7.62
CA PRO A 9 16.61 -52.95 7.86
C PRO A 9 16.60 -51.49 8.33
N ILE A 10 17.58 -51.07 9.14
CA ILE A 10 17.69 -49.67 9.61
C ILE A 10 17.91 -48.71 8.44
N ARG A 11 18.79 -49.06 7.49
CA ARG A 11 19.01 -48.28 6.27
C ARG A 11 17.75 -48.17 5.42
N LEU A 12 16.96 -49.25 5.33
CA LEU A 12 15.70 -49.24 4.59
C LEU A 12 14.68 -48.30 5.23
N TYR A 13 14.55 -48.30 6.57
CA TYR A 13 13.68 -47.36 7.28
C TYR A 13 14.08 -45.89 7.08
N LEU A 14 15.39 -45.60 7.10
CA LEU A 14 15.87 -44.24 6.86
C LEU A 14 15.59 -43.75 5.43
N MET A 15 15.67 -44.64 4.44
CA MET A 15 15.31 -44.30 3.05
C MET A 15 13.81 -44.02 2.89
N ILE A 16 12.95 -44.81 3.53
CA ILE A 16 11.49 -44.61 3.50
C ILE A 16 11.12 -43.30 4.19
N LEU A 17 11.68 -43.03 5.38
CA LEU A 17 11.43 -41.79 6.12
C LEU A 17 11.90 -40.55 5.33
N GLY A 18 13.07 -40.63 4.69
CA GLY A 18 13.55 -39.58 3.79
C GLY A 18 12.61 -39.34 2.61
N GLY A 19 12.11 -40.41 1.99
CA GLY A 19 11.11 -40.33 0.91
C GLY A 19 9.80 -39.67 1.35
N LEU A 20 9.32 -39.98 2.55
CA LEU A 20 8.11 -39.36 3.12
C LEU A 20 8.31 -37.87 3.41
N CYS A 21 9.47 -37.46 3.93
CA CYS A 21 9.79 -36.03 4.13
C CYS A 21 9.83 -35.27 2.80
N VAL A 22 10.42 -35.86 1.76
CA VAL A 22 10.45 -35.26 0.41
C VAL A 22 9.04 -35.18 -0.17
N ALA A 23 8.26 -36.26 -0.09
CA ALA A 23 6.87 -36.28 -0.55
C ALA A 23 6.00 -35.25 0.19
N TYR A 24 6.20 -35.09 1.50
CA TYR A 24 5.51 -34.09 2.30
C TYR A 24 5.90 -32.66 1.90
N GLY A 25 7.18 -32.40 1.66
CA GLY A 25 7.65 -31.11 1.14
C GLY A 25 7.09 -30.79 -0.24
N ILE A 26 6.99 -31.80 -1.11
CA ILE A 26 6.36 -31.70 -2.43
C ILE A 26 4.86 -31.42 -2.28
N TYR A 27 4.16 -32.14 -1.42
CA TYR A 27 2.74 -31.96 -1.14
C TYR A 27 2.44 -30.55 -0.58
N GLN A 28 3.21 -30.09 0.41
CA GLN A 28 3.11 -28.73 0.94
C GLN A 28 3.32 -27.70 -0.17
N LYS A 29 4.32 -27.90 -1.03
CA LYS A 29 4.61 -27.00 -2.17
C LYS A 29 3.42 -26.90 -3.14
N TYR A 30 2.82 -28.02 -3.53
CA TYR A 30 1.66 -28.05 -4.44
C TYR A 30 0.39 -27.48 -3.80
N TRP A 31 0.11 -27.83 -2.55
CA TRP A 31 -1.06 -27.31 -1.83
C TRP A 31 -0.98 -25.78 -1.64
N TYR A 32 0.23 -25.26 -1.37
CA TYR A 32 0.44 -23.81 -1.30
C TYR A 32 0.28 -23.12 -2.65
N SER A 33 0.79 -23.69 -3.75
CA SER A 33 0.68 -23.05 -5.06
C SER A 33 -0.78 -22.87 -5.49
N ASP A 34 -1.63 -23.86 -5.23
CA ASP A 34 -3.05 -23.81 -5.59
C ASP A 34 -3.80 -22.77 -4.73
N LEU A 35 -3.55 -22.75 -3.42
CA LEU A 35 -4.16 -21.77 -2.50
C LEU A 35 -3.79 -20.33 -2.87
N ILE A 36 -2.55 -20.11 -3.29
CA ILE A 36 -2.08 -18.80 -3.74
C ILE A 36 -2.75 -18.42 -5.06
N GLY A 37 -2.84 -19.36 -6.01
CA GLY A 37 -3.53 -19.15 -7.28
C GLY A 37 -4.99 -18.73 -7.08
N GLU A 38 -5.70 -19.38 -6.16
CA GLU A 38 -7.08 -19.02 -5.83
C GLU A 38 -7.20 -17.65 -5.16
N ALA A 39 -6.30 -17.32 -4.22
CA ALA A 39 -6.29 -16.01 -3.56
C ALA A 39 -5.97 -14.88 -4.55
N VAL A 40 -5.00 -15.11 -5.44
CA VAL A 40 -4.60 -14.19 -6.51
C VAL A 40 -5.74 -13.99 -7.50
N LYS A 41 -6.41 -15.07 -7.92
CA LYS A 41 -7.57 -15.01 -8.80
C LYS A 41 -8.74 -14.26 -8.16
N ALA A 42 -9.00 -14.48 -6.87
CA ALA A 42 -10.00 -13.72 -6.11
C ALA A 42 -9.68 -12.22 -6.04
N ILE A 43 -8.39 -11.87 -5.91
CA ILE A 43 -7.88 -10.50 -5.96
C ILE A 43 -8.00 -9.90 -7.38
N GLU A 44 -7.68 -10.66 -8.42
CA GLU A 44 -7.83 -10.24 -9.83
C GLU A 44 -9.29 -9.96 -10.20
N THR A 45 -10.24 -10.81 -9.77
CA THR A 45 -11.68 -10.54 -9.91
C THR A 45 -12.15 -9.28 -9.17
N ASN A 46 -11.34 -8.73 -8.26
CA ASN A 46 -11.60 -7.48 -7.55
C ASN A 46 -10.60 -6.37 -7.95
N ARG A 47 -10.25 -6.30 -9.25
CA ARG A 47 -9.52 -5.22 -9.95
C ARG A 47 -8.31 -4.67 -9.19
N LEU A 48 -7.16 -5.32 -9.33
CA LEU A 48 -5.85 -4.74 -8.98
C LEU A 48 -4.82 -5.05 -10.08
N ASP A 49 -4.04 -4.03 -10.45
CA ASP A 49 -2.99 -4.07 -11.49
C ASP A 49 -2.07 -5.29 -11.36
N GLU A 50 -1.79 -5.99 -12.47
CA GLU A 50 -0.85 -7.13 -12.57
C GLU A 50 0.52 -6.85 -11.92
N GLN A 51 0.98 -5.59 -11.95
CA GLN A 51 2.25 -5.19 -11.33
C GLN A 51 2.21 -5.25 -9.79
N LYS A 52 1.05 -5.03 -9.17
CA LYS A 52 0.83 -5.19 -7.72
C LYS A 52 0.78 -6.67 -7.34
N LEU A 53 0.36 -7.52 -8.27
CA LEU A 53 0.23 -8.97 -8.13
C LEU A 53 1.58 -9.68 -8.17
N GLU A 54 2.45 -9.31 -9.11
CA GLU A 54 3.83 -9.82 -9.19
C GLU A 54 4.62 -9.44 -7.92
N LYS A 55 4.44 -8.20 -7.45
CA LYS A 55 5.01 -7.72 -6.19
C LYS A 55 4.43 -8.42 -4.95
N ALA A 56 3.16 -8.84 -5.02
CA ALA A 56 2.52 -9.65 -3.97
C ALA A 56 2.99 -11.12 -3.98
N ARG A 57 3.40 -11.65 -5.14
CA ARG A 57 4.01 -12.97 -5.28
C ARG A 57 5.41 -13.01 -4.65
N ASP A 58 6.23 -11.99 -4.91
CA ASP A 58 7.50 -11.80 -4.19
C ASP A 58 7.27 -11.56 -2.69
N SER A 59 6.14 -10.92 -2.34
CA SER A 59 5.69 -10.67 -0.98
C SER A 59 5.19 -11.88 -0.20
N LEU A 60 4.90 -13.02 -0.83
CA LEU A 60 4.53 -14.20 -0.05
C LEU A 60 5.73 -14.84 0.67
N PHE A 61 6.94 -14.47 0.22
CA PHE A 61 8.21 -14.60 0.94
C PHE A 61 8.63 -13.26 1.61
N GLY A 62 7.66 -12.37 1.85
CA GLY A 62 7.84 -10.92 1.91
C GLY A 62 8.66 -10.38 3.07
N SER A 63 9.32 -9.26 2.79
CA SER A 63 10.04 -8.44 3.75
C SER A 63 9.14 -8.03 4.94
N GLU A 64 9.73 -7.95 6.14
CA GLU A 64 9.03 -7.68 7.41
C GLU A 64 8.09 -6.45 7.32
N ASP A 65 8.49 -5.42 6.58
CA ASP A 65 7.72 -4.20 6.39
C ASP A 65 6.41 -4.38 5.59
N LEU A 66 6.38 -5.30 4.63
CA LEU A 66 5.18 -5.59 3.85
C LEU A 66 4.18 -6.43 4.66
N ILE A 67 4.68 -7.36 5.49
CA ILE A 67 3.86 -8.07 6.47
C ILE A 67 3.23 -7.07 7.44
N LEU A 68 4.03 -6.15 8.01
CA LEU A 68 3.53 -5.10 8.89
C LEU A 68 2.48 -4.23 8.21
N TYR A 69 2.70 -3.82 6.94
CA TYR A 69 1.72 -3.04 6.18
C TYR A 69 0.39 -3.79 6.03
N ASN A 70 0.44 -5.05 5.62
CA ASN A 70 -0.76 -5.87 5.45
C ASN A 70 -1.51 -6.11 6.77
N MET A 71 -0.79 -6.26 7.89
CA MET A 71 -1.40 -6.31 9.22
C MET A 71 -2.11 -4.99 9.56
N GLY A 72 -1.50 -3.84 9.20
CA GLY A 72 -2.13 -2.52 9.34
C GLY A 72 -3.42 -2.40 8.54
N VAL A 73 -3.40 -2.80 7.27
CA VAL A 73 -4.60 -2.78 6.40
C VAL A 73 -5.71 -3.68 6.95
N ARG A 74 -5.37 -4.89 7.41
CA ARG A 74 -6.34 -5.81 8.03
C ARG A 74 -6.94 -5.24 9.31
N ALA A 75 -6.10 -4.66 10.18
CA ALA A 75 -6.56 -4.02 11.41
C ALA A 75 -7.47 -2.82 11.11
N TYR A 76 -7.13 -2.01 10.09
CA TYR A 76 -7.95 -0.89 9.65
C TYR A 76 -9.33 -1.33 9.15
N ARG A 77 -9.39 -2.38 8.32
CA ARG A 77 -10.65 -2.97 7.82
C ARG A 77 -11.50 -3.56 8.95
N ALA A 78 -10.87 -4.03 10.02
CA ALA A 78 -11.55 -4.50 11.22
C ALA A 78 -11.92 -3.35 12.20
N ASP A 79 -11.77 -2.09 11.77
CA ASP A 79 -11.98 -0.87 12.55
C ASP A 79 -11.14 -0.80 13.86
N ASN A 80 -10.09 -1.61 13.96
CA ASN A 80 -9.13 -1.54 15.05
C ASN A 80 -8.08 -0.47 14.76
N LEU A 81 -8.49 0.79 14.90
CA LEU A 81 -7.69 1.95 14.52
C LEU A 81 -6.36 2.05 15.28
N LYS A 82 -6.33 1.61 16.55
CA LYS A 82 -5.12 1.58 17.38
C LYS A 82 -4.08 0.62 16.80
N LYS A 83 -4.44 -0.64 16.56
CA LYS A 83 -3.50 -1.62 15.96
C LYS A 83 -3.11 -1.23 14.55
N ALA A 84 -4.04 -0.70 13.77
CA ALA A 84 -3.75 -0.22 12.42
C ALA A 84 -2.67 0.87 12.44
N SER A 85 -2.81 1.86 13.34
CA SER A 85 -1.83 2.93 13.52
C SER A 85 -0.46 2.39 13.95
N GLU A 86 -0.41 1.45 14.91
CA GLU A 86 0.83 0.82 15.37
C GLU A 86 1.57 0.10 14.23
N HIS A 87 0.84 -0.63 13.40
CA HIS A 87 1.43 -1.32 12.26
C HIS A 87 1.94 -0.35 11.19
N PHE A 88 1.15 0.65 10.78
CA PHE A 88 1.60 1.64 9.80
C PHE A 88 2.77 2.48 10.30
N PHE A 89 2.79 2.86 11.59
CA PHE A 89 3.93 3.54 12.19
C PHE A 89 5.21 2.69 12.15
N ASN A 90 5.10 1.38 12.40
CA ASN A 90 6.24 0.48 12.29
C ASN A 90 6.74 0.35 10.84
N VAL A 91 5.87 0.38 9.83
CA VAL A 91 6.28 0.43 8.42
C VAL A 91 7.08 1.72 8.16
N ILE A 92 6.56 2.87 8.57
CA ILE A 92 7.22 4.18 8.39
C ILE A 92 8.63 4.17 9.00
N ARG A 93 8.76 3.63 10.21
CA ARG A 93 10.01 3.60 10.97
C ARG A 93 11.04 2.62 10.42
N LYS A 94 10.61 1.40 10.04
CA LYS A 94 11.51 0.29 9.75
C LYS A 94 11.77 0.05 8.27
N SER A 95 10.81 0.38 7.41
CA SER A 95 10.90 0.06 5.99
C SER A 95 12.05 0.81 5.32
N GLY A 96 12.73 0.16 4.38
CA GLY A 96 13.63 0.84 3.42
C GLY A 96 12.91 1.28 2.15
N ASN A 97 11.64 0.89 1.97
CA ASN A 97 10.89 1.04 0.74
C ASN A 97 10.03 2.34 0.77
N PRO A 98 10.38 3.37 -0.04
CA PRO A 98 9.66 4.65 -0.03
C PRO A 98 8.19 4.51 -0.40
N SER A 99 7.85 3.61 -1.33
CA SER A 99 6.46 3.34 -1.75
C SER A 99 5.62 2.70 -0.63
N LEU A 100 6.22 1.86 0.23
CA LEU A 100 5.51 1.36 1.41
C LEU A 100 5.32 2.42 2.48
N LYS A 101 6.32 3.27 2.71
CA LYS A 101 6.20 4.40 3.64
C LYS A 101 5.12 5.37 3.20
N GLN A 102 5.09 5.71 1.91
CA GLN A 102 4.09 6.60 1.33
C GLN A 102 2.67 6.10 1.62
N ARG A 103 2.39 4.84 1.30
CA ARG A 103 1.08 4.22 1.57
C ARG A 103 0.76 4.11 3.06
N ALA A 104 1.77 3.91 3.91
CA ALA A 104 1.59 3.86 5.36
C ALA A 104 1.23 5.25 5.94
N TYR A 105 1.89 6.32 5.46
CA TYR A 105 1.52 7.69 5.80
C TYR A 105 0.09 8.02 5.34
N TYR A 106 -0.27 7.68 4.10
CA TYR A 106 -1.64 7.88 3.58
C TYR A 106 -2.69 7.20 4.48
N ASN A 107 -2.50 5.92 4.80
CA ASN A 107 -3.43 5.18 5.66
C ASN A 107 -3.49 5.72 7.09
N LEU A 108 -2.37 6.20 7.64
CA LEU A 108 -2.36 6.85 8.95
C LEU A 108 -3.14 8.18 8.92
N GLY A 109 -3.05 8.92 7.81
CA GLY A 109 -3.91 10.09 7.54
C GLY A 109 -5.39 9.73 7.58
N ASN A 110 -5.80 8.67 6.87
CA ASN A 110 -7.18 8.18 6.87
C ASN A 110 -7.67 7.80 8.29
N ILE A 111 -6.83 7.15 9.09
CA ILE A 111 -7.14 6.84 10.48
C ILE A 111 -7.34 8.12 11.31
N LEU A 112 -6.46 9.11 11.14
CA LEU A 112 -6.55 10.37 11.88
C LEU A 112 -7.78 11.19 11.49
N VAL A 113 -8.27 11.08 10.25
CA VAL A 113 -9.57 11.62 9.85
C VAL A 113 -10.70 10.91 10.61
N LYS A 114 -10.71 9.57 10.67
CA LYS A 114 -11.71 8.81 11.45
C LYS A 114 -11.71 9.15 12.94
N LEU A 115 -10.56 9.56 13.48
CA LEU A 115 -10.39 9.98 14.87
C LEU A 115 -10.69 11.46 15.11
N GLU A 116 -11.18 12.20 14.10
CA GLU A 116 -11.47 13.63 14.16
C GLU A 116 -10.24 14.48 14.55
N LEU A 117 -9.05 14.08 14.07
CA LEU A 117 -7.78 14.77 14.28
C LEU A 117 -7.27 15.37 12.96
N PRO A 118 -7.96 16.37 12.38
CA PRO A 118 -7.70 16.83 11.02
C PRO A 118 -6.29 17.39 10.84
N LYS A 119 -5.78 18.21 11.78
CA LYS A 119 -4.42 18.78 11.65
C LYS A 119 -3.34 17.71 11.51
N LYS A 120 -3.43 16.64 12.30
CA LYS A 120 -2.49 15.50 12.22
C LYS A 120 -2.69 14.69 10.94
N ALA A 121 -3.94 14.53 10.49
CA ALA A 121 -4.22 13.87 9.22
C ALA A 121 -3.55 14.61 8.04
N ALA A 122 -3.63 15.94 8.03
CA ALA A 122 -2.99 16.78 7.02
C ALA A 122 -1.46 16.60 7.00
N GLU A 123 -0.82 16.51 8.18
CA GLU A 123 0.61 16.23 8.27
C GLU A 123 0.97 14.88 7.63
N MET A 124 0.19 13.82 7.90
CA MET A 124 0.46 12.50 7.32
C MET A 124 0.22 12.46 5.81
N TYR A 125 -0.81 13.14 5.30
CA TYR A 125 -1.00 13.26 3.85
C TYR A 125 0.12 14.04 3.18
N ARG A 126 0.63 15.13 3.81
CA ARG A 126 1.80 15.86 3.28
C ARG A 126 3.06 14.99 3.23
N GLU A 127 3.32 14.20 4.26
CA GLU A 127 4.44 13.24 4.23
C GLU A 127 4.27 12.16 3.16
N SER A 128 3.04 11.71 2.93
CA SER A 128 2.73 10.80 1.83
C SER A 128 3.03 11.43 0.47
N LEU A 129 2.52 12.64 0.21
CA LEU A 129 2.73 13.40 -1.02
C LEU A 129 4.19 13.81 -1.24
N ARG A 130 4.98 13.94 -0.17
CA ARG A 130 6.43 14.16 -0.29
C ARG A 130 7.14 12.95 -0.89
N LEU A 131 6.63 11.73 -0.67
CA LEU A 131 7.19 10.49 -1.20
C LEU A 131 6.61 10.13 -2.57
N ASP A 132 5.33 10.44 -2.80
CA ASP A 132 4.69 10.35 -4.12
C ASP A 132 3.86 11.62 -4.40
N PRO A 133 4.45 12.63 -5.06
CA PRO A 133 3.75 13.86 -5.41
C PRO A 133 2.61 13.68 -6.43
N ASN A 134 2.47 12.50 -7.05
CA ASN A 134 1.47 12.24 -8.08
C ASN A 134 0.29 11.41 -7.54
N ASP A 135 0.27 11.07 -6.25
CA ASP A 135 -0.86 10.40 -5.62
C ASP A 135 -2.07 11.35 -5.53
N TRP A 136 -2.91 11.28 -6.57
CA TRP A 136 -4.11 12.11 -6.69
C TRP A 136 -5.14 11.82 -5.59
N GLU A 137 -5.22 10.57 -5.10
CA GLU A 137 -6.16 10.18 -4.06
C GLU A 137 -5.76 10.83 -2.73
N CYS A 138 -4.45 10.85 -2.45
CA CYS A 138 -3.90 11.56 -1.30
C CYS A 138 -4.08 13.09 -1.41
N LYS A 139 -3.86 13.68 -2.60
CA LYS A 139 -4.14 15.11 -2.83
C LYS A 139 -5.61 15.42 -2.57
N TYR A 140 -6.51 14.68 -3.20
CA TYR A 140 -7.95 14.85 -3.05
C TYR A 140 -8.40 14.74 -1.59
N ASN A 141 -7.85 13.77 -0.83
CA ASN A 141 -8.15 13.64 0.59
C ASN A 141 -7.64 14.82 1.43
N LEU A 142 -6.49 15.38 1.09
CA LEU A 142 -5.95 16.57 1.75
C LEU A 142 -6.78 17.81 1.44
N GLU A 143 -7.16 18.01 0.17
CA GLU A 143 -8.04 19.12 -0.24
C GLU A 143 -9.41 19.01 0.42
N ARG A 144 -9.98 17.79 0.48
CA ARG A 144 -11.21 17.53 1.21
C ARG A 144 -11.06 17.92 2.69
N LEU A 145 -9.94 17.61 3.31
CA LEU A 145 -9.70 17.96 4.69
C LEU A 145 -9.71 19.49 4.91
N TYR A 146 -9.16 20.27 3.99
CA TYR A 146 -9.21 21.73 4.03
C TYR A 146 -10.64 22.25 3.89
N VAL A 147 -11.39 21.75 2.90
CA VAL A 147 -12.79 22.16 2.66
C VAL A 147 -13.70 21.86 3.86
N PHE A 148 -13.58 20.68 4.47
CA PHE A 148 -14.48 20.25 5.55
C PHE A 148 -14.11 20.82 6.93
N TYR A 149 -12.86 21.26 7.13
CA TYR A 149 -12.39 21.81 8.40
C TYR A 149 -11.82 23.23 8.25
N PRO A 150 -12.62 24.21 7.79
CA PRO A 150 -12.11 25.53 7.45
C PRO A 150 -11.55 26.30 8.64
N MET A 151 -12.08 26.06 9.85
CA MET A 151 -11.53 26.63 11.09
C MET A 151 -10.16 26.04 11.45
N ALA A 152 -9.85 24.81 11.03
CA ALA A 152 -8.56 24.19 11.29
C ALA A 152 -7.49 24.60 10.27
N PHE A 153 -7.92 25.01 9.07
CA PHE A 153 -7.07 25.33 7.90
C PHE A 153 -7.52 26.61 7.19
N PRO A 154 -7.50 27.77 7.87
CA PRO A 154 -8.06 29.00 7.31
C PRO A 154 -7.34 29.47 6.03
N ASP A 155 -6.03 29.22 5.93
CA ASP A 155 -5.22 29.68 4.79
C ASP A 155 -5.36 28.77 3.56
N GLU A 156 -5.54 27.48 3.79
CA GLU A 156 -5.65 26.47 2.73
C GLU A 156 -7.08 26.37 2.18
N SER A 157 -8.10 26.59 3.03
CA SER A 157 -9.51 26.42 2.65
C SER A 157 -9.95 27.30 1.49
N GLY A 158 -9.42 28.52 1.38
CA GLY A 158 -9.75 29.44 0.28
C GLY A 158 -9.14 29.04 -1.07
N LYS A 159 -8.18 28.11 -1.08
CA LYS A 159 -7.48 27.61 -2.29
C LYS A 159 -7.89 26.19 -2.65
N ALA A 160 -8.53 25.49 -1.71
CA ALA A 160 -8.83 24.09 -1.85
C ALA A 160 -9.88 23.86 -2.93
N SER A 161 -9.67 22.82 -3.76
CA SER A 161 -10.57 22.46 -4.85
C SER A 161 -10.71 20.95 -4.96
N LEU A 162 -11.95 20.48 -5.08
CA LEU A 162 -12.30 19.07 -5.22
C LEU A 162 -12.39 18.60 -6.68
N ASN A 163 -12.20 19.50 -7.65
CA ASN A 163 -12.35 19.23 -9.08
C ASN A 163 -11.06 18.72 -9.76
N GLN A 164 -10.08 18.25 -8.98
CA GLN A 164 -8.81 17.77 -9.52
C GLN A 164 -8.83 16.23 -9.63
N GLN A 165 -9.43 15.67 -10.69
CA GLN A 165 -9.20 14.27 -11.04
C GLN A 165 -8.03 14.13 -12.03
N PRO A 166 -7.32 12.98 -12.05
CA PRO A 166 -6.33 12.68 -13.08
C PRO A 166 -6.98 12.69 -14.46
N GLY A 167 -6.57 13.61 -15.33
CA GLY A 167 -7.10 13.76 -16.68
C GLY A 167 -7.90 15.04 -16.93
N ASP A 168 -8.19 15.83 -15.89
CA ASP A 168 -8.90 17.11 -16.02
C ASP A 168 -7.97 18.29 -16.40
N ASP A 169 -6.68 18.04 -16.64
CA ASP A 169 -5.73 18.99 -17.25
C ASP A 169 -5.99 19.17 -18.77
N GLU A 170 -7.25 19.25 -19.19
CA GLU A 170 -7.59 19.84 -20.49
C GLU A 170 -7.54 21.38 -20.39
N GLY A 171 -6.32 21.90 -20.61
CA GLY A 171 -6.15 23.14 -21.35
C GLY A 171 -6.19 24.45 -20.55
N ASP A 172 -5.08 24.78 -19.89
CA ASP A 172 -4.67 26.19 -19.77
C ASP A 172 -4.08 26.65 -21.12
N LYS A 173 -4.96 26.83 -22.11
CA LYS A 173 -4.67 27.60 -23.32
C LYS A 173 -5.07 29.05 -23.09
N ASN A 174 -4.04 29.89 -23.02
CA ASN A 174 -4.05 31.30 -23.40
C ASN A 174 -5.00 32.24 -22.65
N GLN A 175 -4.46 32.93 -21.65
CA GLN A 175 -4.65 34.38 -21.53
C GLN A 175 -3.30 35.10 -21.32
N LYS A 176 -2.50 35.16 -22.38
CA LYS A 176 -1.63 36.34 -22.66
C LYS A 176 -2.27 37.15 -23.78
N GLY A 177 -3.30 37.92 -23.41
CA GLY A 177 -3.94 38.92 -24.27
C GLY A 177 -3.39 40.32 -23.98
N ARG A 178 -2.31 40.67 -24.68
CA ARG A 178 -1.85 42.00 -25.10
C ARG A 178 -2.26 43.23 -24.26
N GLN A 179 -1.27 43.77 -23.55
CA GLN A 179 -1.08 45.22 -23.46
C GLN A 179 -0.78 45.75 -24.87
N GLY A 180 -1.50 46.80 -25.26
CA GLY A 180 -1.38 47.48 -26.55
C GLY A 180 -2.49 48.50 -26.66
N ALA A 181 -2.39 49.57 -25.86
CA ALA A 181 -3.22 50.75 -26.04
C ALA A 181 -2.69 51.49 -27.27
N ASP A 182 -3.32 51.26 -28.42
CA ASP A 182 -3.23 52.17 -29.55
C ASP A 182 -4.01 53.44 -29.18
N GLN A 183 -3.30 54.55 -29.06
CA GLN A 183 -3.86 55.89 -29.23
C GLN A 183 -4.27 56.06 -30.70
N PRO A 184 -5.48 56.55 -31.00
CA PRO A 184 -5.72 57.17 -32.29
C PRO A 184 -5.25 58.64 -32.21
N ASP A 185 -4.29 58.97 -33.08
CA ASP A 185 -4.11 60.33 -33.57
C ASP A 185 -5.36 60.76 -34.36
N ILE A 186 -5.61 62.07 -34.29
CA ILE A 186 -6.61 62.92 -34.98
C ILE A 186 -7.90 63.21 -34.18
#